data_AF-A0A925BKF2-F1
#
_entry.id   AF-A0A925BKF2-F1
#
_cell.length_a   1.000
_cell.length_b   1.000
_cell.length_c   1.000
_cell.angle_alpha   90.00
_cell.angle_beta   90.00
_cell.angle_gamma   90.00
#
_symmetry.space_group_name_H-M   'P 1'
#
loop_
_entity.id
_entity.type
_entity.pdbx_description
1 polymer ?
#
loop_
_entity_poly.entity_id
_entity_poly.type
_entity_poly.pdbx_seq_one_letter_code
_entity_poly.pdbx_strand_id
1 'polypeptide(L)' 'DLAAVGSCSVSAISDVNQRSGAGTNFSVAGTLAGGSSADVDGQTVGADGLIWYRLTTGSWVRSDVVTAETACSQVAVVMP' A
#
# COMPACT_ATOMS: atom_id res chain seq x y z
N ASP A 1 21.35 -9.90 11.75
CA ASP A 1 20.62 -10.10 10.50
C ASP A 1 19.30 -9.37 10.54
N LEU A 2 19.27 -8.17 9.96
CA LEU A 2 18.02 -7.45 9.73
C LEU A 2 17.41 -8.06 8.48
N ALA A 3 16.39 -8.90 8.67
CA ALA A 3 15.59 -9.44 7.59
C ALA A 3 15.29 -8.30 6.59
N ALA A 4 15.64 -8.50 5.33
CA ALA A 4 15.26 -7.60 4.27
C ALA A 4 13.75 -7.35 4.41
N VAL A 5 13.37 -6.12 4.75
CA VAL A 5 12.03 -5.62 4.43
C VAL A 5 11.82 -5.99 2.97
N GLY A 6 10.88 -6.88 2.69
CA GLY A 6 10.65 -7.34 1.33
C GLY A 6 10.43 -6.10 0.47
N SER A 7 11.40 -5.73 -0.37
CA SER A 7 11.25 -4.60 -1.27
C SER A 7 10.16 -5.00 -2.26
N CYS A 8 9.04 -4.30 -2.22
CA CYS A 8 7.92 -4.49 -3.12
C CYS A 8 7.55 -3.12 -3.69
N SER A 9 7.16 -3.10 -4.96
CA SER A 9 6.56 -1.93 -5.59
C SER A 9 5.10 -2.19 -5.97
N VAL A 10 4.29 -1.13 -5.89
CA VAL A 10 2.96 -1.07 -6.46
C VAL A 10 2.90 0.03 -7.52
N SER A 11 2.16 -0.19 -8.60
CA SER A 11 1.96 0.80 -9.66
C SER A 11 0.48 1.12 -9.87
N ALA A 12 0.20 2.38 -10.19
CA ALA A 12 -1.15 2.86 -10.43
C ALA A 12 -1.41 3.01 -11.93
N ILE A 13 -2.54 2.52 -12.44
CA ILE A 13 -2.95 2.71 -13.84
C ILE A 13 -3.63 4.07 -14.02
N SER A 14 -4.40 4.49 -13.01
CA SER A 14 -5.05 5.80 -12.89
C SER A 14 -4.76 6.38 -11.50
N ASP A 15 -5.19 7.62 -11.24
CA ASP A 15 -5.00 8.24 -9.92
C ASP A 15 -5.62 7.42 -8.79
N VAL A 16 -4.82 7.14 -7.76
CA VAL A 16 -5.21 6.39 -6.56
C VAL A 16 -5.06 7.28 -5.34
N ASN A 17 -6.10 7.32 -4.50
CA ASN A 17 -6.02 8.01 -3.22
C ASN A 17 -5.01 7.31 -2.30
N GLN A 18 -4.02 8.05 -1.83
CA GLN A 18 -3.20 7.67 -0.68
C GLN A 18 -3.94 8.09 0.60
N ARG A 19 -4.14 7.16 1.52
CA ARG A 19 -4.92 7.40 2.75
C ARG A 19 -4.04 7.36 3.99
N SER A 20 -4.48 8.04 5.04
CA SER A 20 -3.78 8.07 6.32
C SER A 20 -3.88 6.77 7.13
N GLY A 21 -4.68 5.80 6.66
CA GLY A 21 -4.85 4.49 7.27
C GLY A 21 -5.49 3.50 6.31
N ALA A 22 -5.50 2.22 6.71
CA ALA A 22 -6.01 1.09 5.94
C ALA A 22 -7.55 1.01 5.97
N GLY A 23 -8.20 1.94 5.26
CA GLY A 23 -9.65 2.00 5.16
C GLY A 23 -10.13 3.25 4.42
N THR A 24 -11.32 3.19 3.83
CA THR A 24 -11.90 4.31 3.08
C THR A 24 -12.44 5.44 3.96
N ASN A 25 -12.60 5.18 5.27
CA ASN A 25 -12.98 6.16 6.28
C ASN A 25 -11.81 7.04 6.74
N PHE A 26 -10.55 6.66 6.45
CA PHE A 26 -9.39 7.48 6.72
C PHE A 26 -9.25 8.62 5.72
N SER A 27 -8.72 9.75 6.18
CA SER A 27 -8.49 10.93 5.34
C SER A 27 -7.58 10.65 4.16
N VAL A 28 -7.82 11.33 3.04
CA VAL A 28 -6.92 11.32 1.89
C VAL A 28 -5.70 12.18 2.23
N ALA A 29 -4.53 11.54 2.29
CA ALA A 29 -3.24 12.17 2.58
C ALA A 29 -2.50 12.62 1.30
N GLY A 30 -2.92 12.11 0.14
CA GLY A 30 -2.34 12.45 -1.16
C GLY A 30 -2.89 11.59 -2.29
N THR A 31 -2.19 11.60 -3.42
CA THR A 31 -2.54 10.83 -4.62
C THR A 31 -1.29 10.14 -5.17
N LEU A 32 -1.39 8.85 -5.45
CA LEU A 32 -0.46 8.15 -6.33
C LEU A 32 -0.96 8.34 -7.76
N ALA A 33 -0.25 9.17 -8.54
CA ALA A 33 -0.66 9.52 -9.89
C ALA A 33 -0.64 8.30 -10.82
N GLY A 34 -1.57 8.25 -11.78
CA GLY A 34 -1.55 7.22 -12.83
C GLY A 34 -0.22 7.16 -13.57
N GLY A 35 0.27 5.96 -13.85
CA GLY A 35 1.58 5.70 -14.45
C GLY A 35 2.76 5.76 -13.47
N SER A 36 2.53 6.10 -12.20
CA SER A 36 3.58 6.13 -11.16
C SER A 36 3.62 4.84 -10.35
N SER A 37 4.76 4.58 -9.72
CA SER A 37 4.95 3.51 -8.75
C SER A 37 5.37 4.04 -7.38
N ALA A 38 5.21 3.22 -6.34
CA ALA A 38 5.64 3.51 -4.99
C ALA A 38 6.14 2.25 -4.28
N ASP A 39 7.15 2.42 -3.42
CA ASP A 39 7.69 1.35 -2.60
C ASP A 39 6.76 1.07 -1.40
N VAL A 40 6.63 -0.21 -1.09
CA VAL A 40 5.79 -0.74 -0.01
C VAL A 40 6.67 -1.33 1.07
N ASP A 41 6.36 -1.01 2.32
CA ASP A 41 7.07 -1.51 3.51
C ASP A 41 6.17 -2.30 4.47
N GLY A 42 4.88 -2.43 4.15
CA GLY A 42 3.95 -3.21 4.94
C GLY A 42 2.60 -3.43 4.27
N GLN A 43 1.82 -4.34 4.85
CA GLN A 43 0.46 -4.62 4.42
C GLN A 43 -0.45 -4.87 5.63
N THR A 44 -1.74 -4.66 5.46
CA THR A 44 -2.74 -5.09 6.46
C THR A 44 -4.08 -5.34 5.79
N VAL A 45 -4.97 -6.07 6.47
CA VAL A 45 -6.36 -6.22 6.03
C VAL A 45 -7.17 -5.11 6.71
N GLY A 46 -7.73 -4.21 5.91
CA GLY A 46 -8.56 -3.12 6.40
C GLY A 46 -9.90 -3.61 6.95
N ALA A 47 -10.65 -2.72 7.61
CA ALA A 47 -12.00 -3.03 8.09
C ALA A 47 -12.99 -3.37 6.96
N ASP A 48 -12.64 -3.01 5.71
CA ASP A 48 -13.36 -3.36 4.49
C ASP A 48 -13.01 -4.76 3.96
N GLY A 49 -12.14 -5.51 4.63
CA GLY A 49 -11.72 -6.86 4.24
C GLY A 49 -10.74 -6.89 3.07
N LEU A 50 -10.29 -5.73 2.60
CA LEU A 50 -9.35 -5.60 1.50
C LEU A 50 -7.92 -5.45 2.03
N ILE A 51 -6.94 -5.86 1.23
CA ILE A 51 -5.53 -5.61 1.55
C ILE A 51 -5.24 -4.14 1.27
N TRP A 52 -4.54 -3.51 2.21
CA TRP A 52 -3.96 -2.19 2.06
C TRP A 52 -2.45 -2.29 2.15
N TYR A 53 -1.75 -1.71 1.19
CA TYR A 53 -0.29 -1.59 1.19
C TYR A 53 0.12 -0.27 1.82
N ARG A 54 1.02 -0.33 2.79
CA ARG A 54 1.66 0.85 3.37
C ARG A 54 2.84 1.23 2.50
N LEU A 55 2.82 2.47 2.01
CA LEU A 55 3.94 3.05 1.29
C LEU A 55 5.03 3.46 2.28
N THR A 56 6.27 3.54 1.83
CA THR A 56 7.40 4.05 2.64
C THR A 56 7.19 5.49 3.15
N THR A 57 6.25 6.24 2.55
CA THR A 57 5.80 7.56 3.01
C THR A 57 4.87 7.51 4.23
N GLY A 58 4.45 6.31 4.67
CA GLY A 58 3.51 6.08 5.77
C GLY A 58 2.02 6.13 5.36
N SER A 59 1.72 6.49 4.11
CA SER A 59 0.37 6.47 3.57
C SER A 59 -0.02 5.09 3.01
N TRP A 60 -1.31 4.89 2.72
CA TRP A 60 -1.86 3.60 2.34
C TRP A 60 -2.59 3.64 1.02
N VAL A 61 -2.40 2.61 0.20
CA VAL A 61 -3.17 2.36 -1.03
C VAL A 61 -3.83 1.00 -0.97
N ARG A 62 -5.02 0.87 -1.56
CA ARG A 62 -5.79 -0.37 -1.53
C ARG A 62 -5.39 -1.29 -2.68
N SER A 63 -5.34 -2.60 -2.42
CA SER A 63 -4.77 -3.58 -3.35
C SER A 63 -5.53 -3.75 -4.66
N ASP A 64 -6.83 -3.46 -4.67
CA ASP A 64 -7.73 -3.61 -5.83
C ASP A 64 -7.56 -2.49 -6.88
N VAL A 65 -6.91 -1.38 -6.53
CA VAL A 65 -6.73 -0.22 -7.41
C VAL A 65 -5.26 0.03 -7.81
N VAL A 66 -4.36 -0.89 -7.45
CA VAL A 66 -2.95 -0.87 -7.86
C VAL A 66 -2.54 -2.25 -8.38
N THR A 67 -1.53 -2.27 -9.24
CA THR A 67 -0.84 -3.51 -9.61
C THR A 67 0.31 -3.72 -8.65
N ALA A 68 0.28 -4.83 -7.91
CA ALA A 68 1.33 -5.21 -6.96
C ALA A 68 2.26 -6.25 -7.57
N GLU A 69 3.57 -6.12 -7.31
CA GLU A 69 4.52 -7.18 -7.57
C GLU A 69 4.21 -8.42 -6.73
N THR A 70 4.58 -9.62 -7.20
CA THR A 70 4.38 -10.86 -6.42
C THR A 70 5.05 -10.81 -5.05
N ALA A 71 6.18 -10.10 -4.94
CA ALA A 71 6.92 -9.87 -3.69
C ALA A 71 6.10 -9.15 -2.61
N CYS A 72 5.07 -8.39 -3.01
CA CYS A 72 4.21 -7.65 -2.08
C CYS A 72 3.43 -8.56 -1.14
N SER A 73 3.22 -9.82 -1.49
CA SER A 73 2.62 -10.82 -0.58
C SER A 73 3.50 -11.14 0.63
N GLN A 74 4.80 -10.83 0.58
CA GLN A 74 5.79 -11.16 1.61
C GLN A 74 6.19 -9.97 2.48
N VAL A 75 5.64 -8.77 2.24
CA VAL A 75 5.92 -7.60 3.09
C VAL A 75 5.30 -7.79 4.47
N ALA A 76 5.89 -7.11 5.47
CA ALA A 76 5.47 -7.24 6.86
C ALA A 76 3.99 -6.91 7.05
N VAL A 77 3.27 -7.76 7.79
CA VAL A 77 1.91 -7.43 8.23
C VAL A 77 1.99 -6.40 9.34
N VAL A 78 1.40 -5.23 9.12
CA VAL A 78 1.30 -4.16 10.09
C VAL A 78 0.00 -4.35 10.85
N MET A 79 0.10 -4.70 12.13
CA MET A 79 -1.08 -4.76 12.98
C MET A 79 -1.59 -3.34 13.26
N PRO A 80 -2.92 -3.10 13.16
CA PRO A 80 -3.52 -1.81 13.48
C PRO A 80 -3.40 -1.43 14.96
#